data_AF-A0A382VA53-F1
#
_entry.id   AF-A0A382VA53-F1
#
_cell.length_a   1.000
_cell.length_b   1.000
_cell.length_c   1.000
_cell.angle_alpha   90.00
_cell.angle_beta   90.00
_cell.angle_gamma   90.00
#
_symmetry.space_group_name_H-M   'P 1'
#
loop_
_entity.id
_entity.type
_entity.pdbx_description
1 polymer ?
#
loop_
_entity_poly.entity_id
_entity_poly.type
_entity_poly.pdbx_seq_one_letter_code
_entity_poly.pdbx_strand_id
1 'polypeptide(L)' 'MNFIPFYIAFHDPIWVAVLSTALFFPVRKLIWVLYVRKKQKTQNTVSDDEKIVLKKRATFTSVFLCIVFSYLYVSQVFN' A
#
# COMPACT_ATOMS: atom_id res chain seq x y z
N MET A 1 -11.91 -36.33 -2.96
CA MET A 1 -12.05 -35.11 -3.77
C MET A 1 -10.65 -34.54 -4.01
N ASN A 2 -10.33 -34.13 -5.24
CA ASN A 2 -9.03 -33.56 -5.56
C ASN A 2 -9.08 -32.04 -5.35
N PHE A 3 -8.50 -31.54 -4.26
CA PHE A 3 -8.57 -30.14 -3.83
C PHE A 3 -7.51 -29.23 -4.47
N ILE A 4 -6.56 -29.83 -5.19
CA ILE A 4 -5.44 -29.14 -5.85
C ILE A 4 -5.88 -28.01 -6.80
N PRO A 5 -6.86 -28.19 -7.72
CA PRO A 5 -7.27 -27.11 -8.62
C PRO A 5 -7.95 -25.95 -7.89
N PHE A 6 -8.64 -26.22 -6.78
CA PHE A 6 -9.23 -25.18 -5.94
C PHE A 6 -8.13 -24.38 -5.24
N TYR A 7 -7.15 -25.06 -4.66
CA TYR A 7 -6.01 -24.40 -4.02
C TYR A 7 -5.29 -23.44 -4.98
N ILE A 8 -4.96 -23.89 -6.20
CA ILE A 8 -4.24 -23.07 -7.19
C ILE A 8 -5.07 -21.84 -7.61
N ALA A 9 -6.38 -21.98 -7.80
CA ALA A 9 -7.23 -20.87 -8.22
C ALA A 9 -7.37 -19.75 -7.17
N PHE A 10 -7.29 -20.08 -5.88
CA PHE A 10 -7.48 -19.12 -4.80
C PHE A 10 -6.19 -18.67 -4.12
N HIS A 11 -5.09 -19.42 -4.29
CA HIS A 11 -3.80 -19.13 -3.65
C HIS A 11 -3.30 -17.72 -3.98
N ASP A 12 -3.18 -17.37 -5.26
CA ASP A 12 -2.56 -16.11 -5.66
C ASP A 12 -3.40 -14.88 -5.27
N PRO A 13 -4.73 -14.83 -5.49
CA PRO A 13 -5.55 -13.72 -5.03
C PRO A 13 -5.53 -13.53 -3.51
N ILE A 14 -5.49 -14.63 -2.74
CA ILE A 14 -5.41 -14.57 -1.26
C ILE A 14 -4.09 -13.95 -0.84
N TRP A 15 -2.96 -14.38 -1.40
CA TRP A 15 -1.65 -13.83 -1.05
C TRP A 15 -1.50 -12.37 -1.45
N VAL A 16 -2.06 -11.96 -2.60
CA VAL A 16 -2.08 -10.54 -3.00
C VAL A 16 -2.84 -9.70 -1.97
N ALA A 17 -4.00 -10.16 -1.51
CA ALA A 17 -4.79 -9.45 -0.52
C ALA A 17 -4.09 -9.35 0.85
N VAL A 18 -3.50 -10.46 1.32
CA VAL A 18 -2.75 -10.52 2.59
C VAL A 18 -1.54 -9.59 2.53
N LEU A 19 -0.72 -9.69 1.48
CA LEU A 19 0.49 -8.89 1.33
C LEU A 19 0.17 -7.40 1.17
N SER A 20 -0.87 -7.05 0.40
CA SER A 20 -1.30 -5.67 0.22
C SER A 20 -1.74 -5.06 1.54
N THR A 21 -2.49 -5.80 2.35
CA THR A 21 -2.94 -5.34 3.68
C THR A 21 -1.76 -5.16 4.63
N ALA A 22 -0.79 -6.08 4.62
CA ALA A 22 0.41 -5.98 5.45
C ALA A 22 1.28 -4.76 5.07
N LEU A 23 1.45 -4.48 3.77
CA LEU A 23 2.26 -3.38 3.27
C LEU A 23 1.57 -2.01 3.41
N PHE A 24 0.25 -1.98 3.40
CA PHE A 24 -0.52 -0.73 3.41
C PHE A 24 -0.14 0.19 4.58
N PHE A 25 -0.03 -0.33 5.79
CA PHE A 25 0.28 0.47 6.97
C PHE A 25 1.67 1.15 6.91
N PRO A 26 2.78 0.41 6.72
CA PRO A 26 4.10 1.03 6.65
C PRO A 26 4.25 1.96 5.43
N VAL A 27 3.74 1.57 4.26
CA VAL A 27 3.84 2.40 3.04
C VAL A 27 3.06 3.70 3.19
N ARG A 28 1.83 3.65 3.71
CA ARG A 28 1.04 4.86 4.00
C ARG A 28 1.77 5.81 4.95
N LYS A 29 2.37 5.28 6.02
CA LYS A 29 3.12 6.08 7.00
C LYS A 29 4.33 6.74 6.35
N LEU A 30 5.07 6.01 5.53
CA LEU A 30 6.23 6.54 4.80
C LEU A 30 5.83 7.67 3.84
N ILE A 31 4.84 7.45 2.99
CA ILE A 31 4.37 8.47 2.03
C ILE A 31 3.88 9.72 2.75
N TRP A 32 3.12 9.56 3.84
CA TRP A 32 2.63 10.69 4.63
C TRP A 32 3.77 11.51 5.25
N VAL A 33 4.76 10.86 5.87
CA VAL A 33 5.93 11.55 6.45
C VAL A 33 6.71 12.30 5.37
N LEU A 34 6.90 11.70 4.19
CA LEU A 34 7.57 12.35 3.06
C LEU A 34 6.81 13.59 2.58
N TYR A 35 5.48 13.51 2.45
CA TYR A 35 4.66 14.66 2.05
C TYR A 35 4.73 15.78 3.09
N VAL A 36 4.65 15.46 4.38
CA VAL A 36 4.74 16.47 5.46
C VAL A 36 6.12 17.13 5.46
N ARG A 37 7.20 16.35 5.40
CA ARG A 37 8.58 16.87 5.36
C ARG A 37 8.84 17.74 4.13
N LYS A 38 8.31 17.34 2.97
CA LYS A 38 8.40 18.13 1.73
C LYS A 38 7.72 19.49 1.91
N LYS A 39 6.51 19.52 2.47
CA LYS A 39 5.76 20.74 2.75
C LYS A 39 6.45 21.62 3.80
N GLN A 40 6.99 21.03 4.87
CA GLN A 40 7.75 21.74 5.91
C GLN A 40 9.01 22.45 5.35
N LYS A 41 9.66 21.87 4.35
CA LYS A 41 10.80 22.54 3.67
C LYS A 41 10.38 23.79 2.88
N THR A 42 9.14 23.85 2.39
CA THR A 42 8.63 24.99 1.62
C THR A 42 7.90 26.02 2.50
N GLN A 43 7.21 25.56 3.55
CA GLN A 43 6.51 26.38 4.52
C GLN A 43 6.92 25.94 5.93
N ASN A 44 7.49 26.85 6.73
CA ASN A 44 7.97 26.56 8.08
C ASN A 44 6.90 25.96 9.01
N THR A 45 5.62 26.26 8.76
CA THR A 45 4.48 25.74 9.55
C THR A 45 3.47 25.05 8.63
N VAL A 46 3.17 23.78 8.93
CA VAL A 46 2.12 23.01 8.26
C VAL A 46 0.95 22.87 9.24
N SER A 47 -0.21 23.45 8.88
CA SER A 47 -1.41 23.37 9.72
C SER A 47 -1.95 21.94 9.79
N ASP A 48 -2.78 21.67 10.80
CA ASP A 48 -3.35 20.33 10.99
C ASP A 48 -4.34 19.96 9.88
N ASP A 49 -5.07 20.94 9.33
CA ASP A 49 -5.94 20.74 8.16
C ASP A 49 -5.16 20.26 6.94
N GLU A 50 -3.98 20.84 6.69
CA GLU A 50 -3.11 20.41 5.60
C GLU A 50 -2.59 18.99 5.82
N LYS A 51 -2.22 18.63 7.07
CA LYS A 51 -1.77 17.27 7.38
C LYS A 51 -2.86 16.24 7.12
N ILE A 52 -4.14 16.58 7.37
CA ILE A 52 -5.28 15.69 7.06
C ILE A 52 -5.40 15.47 5.55
N VAL A 53 -5.30 16.53 4.74
CA VAL A 53 -5.34 16.42 3.28
C VAL A 53 -4.17 15.57 2.77
N LEU A 54 -2.95 15.82 3.27
CA LEU A 54 -1.77 15.05 2.92
C LEU A 54 -1.92 13.57 3.31
N LYS A 55 -2.53 13.28 4.46
CA LYS A 55 -2.81 11.91 4.91
C LYS A 55 -3.82 11.21 4.01
N LYS A 56 -4.87 11.90 3.54
CA LYS A 56 -5.83 11.35 2.56
C LYS A 56 -5.14 11.00 1.24
N ARG A 57 -4.30 11.91 0.71
CA ARG A 57 -3.52 11.66 -0.51
C ARG A 57 -2.55 10.49 -0.35
N ALA A 58 -1.80 10.45 0.76
CA ALA A 58 -0.89 9.35 1.06
C ALA A 58 -1.63 8.00 1.15
N THR A 59 -2.85 8.00 1.70
CA THR A 59 -3.70 6.81 1.76
C THR A 59 -4.04 6.31 0.35
N PHE A 60 -4.53 7.19 -0.52
CA PHE A 60 -4.87 6.83 -1.90
C PHE A 60 -3.67 6.26 -2.67
N THR A 61 -2.53 6.95 -2.62
CA THR A 61 -1.30 6.47 -3.28
C THR A 61 -0.82 5.15 -2.70
N SER A 62 -0.87 4.98 -1.37
CA SER A 62 -0.44 3.73 -0.73
C SER A 62 -1.31 2.54 -1.10
N VAL A 63 -2.63 2.69 -1.24
CA VAL A 63 -3.52 1.60 -1.67
C VAL A 63 -3.11 1.13 -3.07
N PHE A 64 -2.98 2.06 -4.01
CA PHE A 64 -2.59 1.73 -5.38
C PHE A 64 -1.23 1.03 -5.43
N LEU A 65 -0.23 1.60 -4.73
CA LEU A 65 1.12 1.05 -4.70
C LEU A 65 1.17 -0.35 -4.08
N CYS A 66 0.46 -0.57 -2.97
CA CYS A 66 0.46 -1.86 -2.27
C CYS A 66 -0.21 -2.96 -3.09
N ILE A 67 -1.34 -2.67 -3.75
CA ILE A 67 -2.04 -3.64 -4.60
C ILE A 67 -1.16 -4.02 -5.79
N VAL A 68 -0.64 -3.03 -6.54
CA VAL A 68 0.19 -3.28 -7.72
C VAL A 68 1.47 -4.02 -7.34
N PHE A 69 2.16 -3.59 -6.28
CA PHE A 69 3.37 -4.26 -5.81
C PHE A 69 3.08 -5.70 -5.36
N SER A 70 2.01 -5.92 -4.61
CA SER A 70 1.67 -7.27 -4.12
C SER A 70 1.33 -8.21 -5.26
N TYR A 71 0.59 -7.73 -6.27
CA TYR A 71 0.32 -8.50 -7.48
C TYR A 71 1.59 -8.92 -8.20
N LEU A 72 2.50 -7.97 -8.46
CA LEU A 72 3.78 -8.26 -9.12
C LEU A 72 4.65 -9.22 -8.31
N TYR A 73 4.71 -9.03 -6.98
CA TYR A 73 5.51 -9.88 -6.10
C TYR A 73 4.98 -11.32 -6.07
N VAL A 74 3.67 -11.51 -5.86
CA VAL A 74 3.04 -12.84 -5.86
C VAL A 74 3.23 -13.51 -7.22
N SER A 75 3.02 -12.78 -8.32
CA SER A 75 3.25 -13.29 -9.67
C SER A 75 4.71 -13.61 -9.96
N GLN A 76 5.68 -13.01 -9.29
CA GLN A 76 7.10 -13.34 -9.48
C GLN A 76 7.55 -14.51 -8.58
N VAL A 77 7.00 -14.62 -7.37
CA VAL A 77 7.42 -15.60 -6.37
C VAL A 77 6.73 -16.94 -6.57
N PHE A 78 5.48 -16.95 -7.04
CA PHE A 78 4.66 -18.15 -7.14
C PHE A 78 4.42 -18.65 -8.58
N ASN A 79 4.84 -17.89 -9.60
CA ASN A 79 4.84 -18.30 -11.02
C ASN A 79 6.26 -18.70 -11.45
#